data_AF-A0A4Q3KKE1-F1
#
_entry.id   AF-A0A4Q3KKE1-F1
#
_cell.length_a   1.000
_cell.length_b   1.000
_cell.length_c   1.000
_cell.angle_alpha   90.00
_cell.angle_beta   90.00
_cell.angle_gamma   90.00
#
_symmetry.space_group_name_H-M   'P 1'
#
loop_
_entity.id
_entity.type
_entity.pdbx_description
1 polymer ?
#
loop_
_entity_poly.entity_id
_entity_poly.type
_entity_poly.pdbx_seq_one_letter_code
_entity_poly.pdbx_strand_id
1 'polypeptide(L)' 'MLGGEGDAKVGQPLISGAKVMVKIVTQGRGQKIRVFKRRKRKGFHKTIGHRQYFTEIEITQIAG' A
#
# COMPACT_ATOMS: atom_id res chain seq x y z
N MET A 1 7.06 7.78 -13.92
CA MET A 1 6.49 8.87 -14.75
C MET A 1 6.39 10.10 -13.87
N LEU A 2 6.78 11.27 -14.38
CA LEU A 2 6.54 12.58 -13.76
C LEU A 2 5.66 13.39 -14.71
N GLY A 3 4.56 13.92 -14.21
CA GLY A 3 3.60 14.72 -14.98
C GLY A 3 3.32 16.06 -14.30
N GLY A 4 2.99 17.07 -15.11
CA GLY A 4 2.68 18.44 -14.72
C GLY A 4 2.06 19.21 -15.90
N GLU A 5 2.06 20.54 -15.87
CA GLU A 5 1.71 21.33 -17.05
C GLU A 5 2.82 21.22 -18.11
N GLY A 6 2.54 20.47 -19.18
CA GLY A 6 3.48 20.20 -20.29
C GLY A 6 3.67 18.70 -20.58
N ASP A 7 4.71 18.37 -21.35
CA ASP A 7 5.02 16.98 -21.73
C ASP A 7 5.48 16.14 -20.52
N ALA A 8 4.89 14.95 -20.37
CA ALA A 8 5.20 14.06 -19.26
C ALA A 8 6.54 13.32 -19.47
N LYS A 9 7.39 13.30 -18.44
CA LYS A 9 8.62 12.49 -18.44
C LYS A 9 8.28 11.04 -18.11
N VAL A 10 8.50 10.13 -19.05
CA VAL A 10 8.30 8.69 -18.88
C VAL A 10 9.65 7.99 -18.76
N GLY A 11 9.91 7.34 -17.63
CA GLY A 11 11.13 6.56 -17.42
C GLY A 11 10.96 5.09 -17.80
N GLN A 12 12.05 4.43 -18.15
CA GLN A 12 12.13 2.99 -18.39
C GLN A 12 13.33 2.42 -17.61
N PRO A 13 13.18 1.78 -16.44
CA PRO A 13 12.03 1.67 -15.54
C PRO A 13 11.93 2.82 -14.51
N LEU A 14 13.00 3.62 -14.35
CA LEU A 14 13.08 4.74 -13.41
C LEU A 14 13.37 6.05 -14.17
N ILE A 15 13.04 7.19 -13.55
CA ILE A 15 13.46 8.50 -14.03
C ILE A 15 14.67 8.91 -13.19
N SER A 16 15.81 9.14 -13.83
CA SER A 16 17.03 9.53 -13.12
C SER A 16 16.85 10.90 -12.44
N GLY A 17 17.30 11.01 -11.19
CA GLY A 17 17.24 12.26 -10.43
C GLY A 17 15.87 12.59 -9.80
N ALA A 18 14.81 11.86 -10.15
CA ALA A 18 13.50 12.03 -9.53
C ALA A 18 13.51 11.59 -8.06
N LYS A 19 13.01 12.44 -7.16
CA LYS A 19 12.88 12.20 -5.72
C LYS A 19 11.50 12.62 -5.24
N VAL A 20 10.90 11.77 -4.41
CA VAL A 20 9.67 12.09 -3.68
C VAL A 20 10.01 12.16 -2.20
N MET A 21 9.85 13.33 -1.59
CA MET A 21 9.98 13.50 -0.15
C MET A 21 8.62 13.25 0.50
N VAL A 22 8.63 12.43 1.55
CA VAL A 22 7.41 12.01 2.26
C VAL A 22 7.63 12.09 3.77
N LYS A 23 6.53 12.32 4.49
CA LYS A 23 6.48 12.27 5.95
C LYS A 23 5.59 11.11 6.38
N ILE A 24 6.00 10.40 7.44
CA ILE A 24 5.15 9.37 8.07
C ILE A 24 4.15 10.08 8.97
N VAL A 25 2.85 9.86 8.72
CA VAL A 25 1.77 10.46 9.49
C VAL A 25 1.31 9.51 10.59
N THR A 26 0.98 8.28 10.23
CA THR A 26 0.61 7.24 11.20
C THR A 26 1.14 5.88 10.81
N GLN A 27 1.24 5.00 11.81
CA GLN A 27 1.45 3.57 11.61
C GLN A 27 0.36 2.83 12.35
N GLY A 28 -0.27 1.87 11.68
CA GLY A 28 -1.51 1.30 12.17
C GLY A 28 -1.78 -0.10 11.68
N ARG A 29 -2.91 -0.62 12.14
CA ARG A 29 -3.46 -1.90 11.71
C ARG A 29 -4.80 -1.65 11.06
N GLY A 30 -4.96 -2.16 9.84
CA GLY A 30 -6.19 -2.05 9.07
C GLY A 30 -7.38 -2.71 9.76
N GLN A 31 -8.52 -2.67 9.07
CA GLN A 31 -9.74 -3.29 9.55
C GLN A 31 -9.57 -4.80 9.72
N LYS A 32 -10.31 -5.38 10.66
CA LYS A 32 -10.23 -6.81 10.98
C LYS A 32 -10.96 -7.63 9.93
N ILE A 33 -10.20 -8.40 9.16
CA ILE A 33 -10.74 -9.35 8.20
C ILE A 33 -10.96 -10.68 8.91
N ARG A 34 -12.17 -11.24 8.86
CA ARG A 34 -12.47 -12.57 9.41
C ARG A 34 -12.37 -13.61 8.30
N VAL A 35 -11.35 -14.46 8.37
CA VAL A 35 -11.17 -15.58 7.45
C VAL A 35 -11.80 -16.83 8.07
N PHE A 36 -12.84 -17.36 7.42
CA PHE A 36 -13.48 -18.60 7.82
C PHE A 36 -13.13 -19.72 6.84
N LYS A 37 -12.64 -20.84 7.37
CA LYS A 37 -12.36 -22.07 6.61
C LYS A 37 -13.28 -23.17 7.13
N ARG A 38 -14.00 -23.85 6.26
CA ARG A 38 -14.85 -25.02 6.61
C ARG A 38 -14.67 -26.12 5.58
N ARG A 39 -14.60 -27.37 6.03
CA ARG A 39 -14.66 -28.55 5.16
C ARG A 39 -15.94 -29.32 5.45
N LYS A 40 -16.77 -29.53 4.43
CA LYS A 40 -18.07 -30.21 4.58
C LYS A 40 -17.85 -31.65 5.07
N ARG A 41 -18.67 -32.11 6.03
CA ARG A 41 -18.68 -33.50 6.57
C ARG A 41 -17.37 -33.98 7.23
N LYS A 42 -16.44 -33.08 7.57
CA LYS A 42 -15.17 -33.43 8.23
C LYS A 42 -15.03 -32.89 9.65
N GLY A 43 -16.08 -32.28 10.21
CA GLY A 43 -16.03 -31.59 11.51
C GLY A 43 -15.07 -30.38 11.54
N PHE A 44 -14.40 -30.07 10.44
CA PHE A 44 -13.39 -29.02 10.39
C PHE A 44 -14.02 -27.66 10.08
N HIS A 45 -13.90 -26.74 11.03
CA HIS A 45 -14.07 -25.32 10.83
C HIS A 45 -12.99 -24.54 11.60
N LYS A 46 -12.50 -23.43 11.02
CA LYS A 46 -11.55 -22.53 11.65
C LYS A 46 -11.90 -21.09 11.30
N THR A 47 -11.96 -20.23 12.32
CA THR A 47 -12.16 -18.78 12.16
C THR A 47 -10.90 -18.08 12.63
N ILE A 48 -10.28 -17.27 11.77
CA ILE A 48 -9.06 -16.52 12.07
C ILE A 48 -9.33 -15.04 11.78
N GLY A 49 -8.88 -14.15 12.67
CA GLY A 49 -8.84 -12.72 12.38
C GLY A 49 -7.49 -12.33 11.77
N HIS A 50 -7.50 -11.55 10.69
CA HIS A 50 -6.31 -10.89 10.16
C HIS A 50 -6.45 -9.37 10.28
N ARG A 51 -5.36 -8.69 10.62
CA ARG A 51 -5.25 -7.23 10.56
C ARG A 51 -3.89 -6.89 9.99
N GLN A 52 -3.89 -6.36 8.78
CA GLN A 52 -2.69 -5.97 8.06
C GLN A 52 -2.09 -4.69 8.65
N TYR A 53 -0.77 -4.65 8.83
CA TYR A 53 -0.07 -3.43 9.20
C TYR A 53 0.04 -2.50 7.98
N PHE A 54 -0.07 -1.20 8.21
CA PHE A 54 0.16 -0.18 7.19
C PHE A 54 0.87 1.02 7.79
N THR A 55 1.54 1.78 6.92
CA THR A 55 2.11 3.08 7.22
C THR A 55 1.40 4.09 6.34
N GLU A 56 0.80 5.08 6.96
CA GLU A 56 0.22 6.23 6.28
C GLU A 56 1.33 7.26 6.06
N ILE A 57 1.49 7.67 4.82
CA ILE A 57 2.50 8.64 4.41
C ILE A 57 1.83 9.81 3.71
N GLU A 58 2.34 11.00 3.97
CA GLU A 58 1.97 12.25 3.31
C GLU A 58 3.11 12.67 2.40
N ILE A 59 2.77 13.05 1.16
CA ILE A 59 3.75 13.50 0.18
C ILE A 59 3.97 14.99 0.37
N THR A 60 5.18 15.38 0.74
CA THR A 60 5.52 16.79 1.01
C THR A 60 6.09 17.50 -0.22
N GLN A 61 6.85 16.78 -1.04
CA GLN A 61 7.49 17.36 -2.21
C GLN A 61 7.79 16.30 -3.27
N ILE A 62 7.61 16.68 -4.53
CA ILE A 62 8.06 15.92 -5.69
C ILE A 62 9.10 16.78 -6.40
N ALA A 63 10.32 16.26 -6.54
CA ALA A 63 11.41 16.90 -7.26
C ALA A 63 11.83 15.99 -8.42
N GLY A 64 11.92 16.51 -9.65
CA GLY A 64 12.38 15.74 -10.82
C GLY A 64 12.37 16.50 -12.11
#